data_AF-A0A947QMR1-F1
#
_entry.id   AF-A0A947QMR1-F1
#
_cell.length_a   1.000
_cell.length_b   1.000
_cell.length_c   1.000
_cell.angle_alpha   90.00
_cell.angle_beta   90.00
_cell.angle_gamma   90.00
#
_symmetry.space_group_name_H-M   'P 1'
#
loop_
_entity.id
_entity.type
_entity.pdbx_description
1 polymer ?
#
loop_
_entity_poly.entity_id
_entity_poly.type
_entity_poly.pdbx_seq_one_letter_code
_entity_poly.pdbx_strand_id
1 'polypeptide(L)'
;MSLTVFEEVKCPCGETFRTEVVSSINVQQNPEMRDLLLGGEINILKCPACGDFFYVEHFILYIDTPNELIAFVYPGENEKDRETYEMKMLEDFVTAQDALEPGQKINYTPVLIFGLDSLVDLLNYEDRRKDEVDVVKFVCKTNSIDQIKLKIAQAREVNLPEVLPSFGGLTNTEKISKEAVIAGINKVLALSPGLKIYKEILKRIAGETDWDIKKLLKVA
;
A
#
# COMPACT_ATOMS: atom_id res chain seq x y z
N MET A 1 -8.84 -8.12 14.27
CA MET A 1 -10.04 -7.50 14.81
C MET A 1 -9.71 -6.03 14.76
N SER A 2 -10.57 -5.20 14.18
CA SER A 2 -10.34 -3.75 14.27
C SER A 2 -10.52 -3.31 15.73
N LEU A 3 -9.64 -2.42 16.20
CA LEU A 3 -9.61 -2.00 17.61
C LEU A 3 -9.97 -0.53 17.72
N THR A 4 -10.72 -0.23 18.76
CA THR A 4 -11.00 1.13 19.21
C THR A 4 -10.35 1.36 20.58
N VAL A 5 -10.04 2.61 20.86
CA VAL A 5 -9.50 3.06 22.16
C VAL A 5 -10.29 4.26 22.64
N PHE A 6 -10.39 4.43 23.95
CA PHE A 6 -11.04 5.59 24.54
C PHE A 6 -10.05 6.75 24.68
N GLU A 7 -10.28 7.82 23.92
CA GLU A 7 -9.47 9.04 23.94
C GLU A 7 -10.26 10.24 24.48
N GLU A 8 -9.55 11.17 25.11
CA GLU A 8 -10.10 12.47 25.47
C GLU A 8 -9.94 13.41 24.28
N VAL A 9 -11.06 13.83 23.69
CA VAL A 9 -11.08 14.65 22.48
C VAL A 9 -11.63 16.03 22.78
N LYS A 10 -11.13 17.03 22.05
CA LYS A 10 -11.58 18.41 22.17
C LYS A 10 -12.26 18.87 20.88
N CYS A 11 -13.53 19.24 21.01
CA CYS A 11 -14.29 19.85 19.92
C CYS A 11 -13.81 21.29 19.64
N PRO A 12 -13.87 21.79 18.40
CA PRO A 12 -13.61 23.19 18.09
C PRO A 12 -14.44 24.21 18.88
N CYS A 13 -15.63 23.83 19.38
CA CYS A 13 -16.44 24.68 20.26
C CYS A 13 -15.86 24.85 21.68
N GLY A 14 -14.84 24.07 22.04
CA GLY A 14 -14.15 24.10 23.32
C GLY A 14 -14.52 22.96 24.27
N GLU A 15 -15.59 22.21 24.00
CA GLU A 15 -16.01 21.07 24.81
C GLU A 15 -15.00 19.92 24.71
N THR A 16 -14.63 19.35 25.85
CA THR A 16 -13.78 18.16 25.93
C THR A 16 -14.59 16.99 26.46
N PHE A 17 -14.53 15.84 25.78
CA PHE A 17 -15.24 14.64 26.20
C PHE A 17 -14.47 13.38 25.84
N ARG A 18 -14.75 12.29 26.53
CA ARG A 18 -14.12 11.00 26.29
C ARG A 18 -14.97 10.14 25.37
N THR A 19 -14.37 9.57 24.33
CA THR A 19 -15.09 8.75 23.34
C THR A 19 -14.17 7.72 22.69
N GLU A 20 -14.74 6.79 21.94
CA GLU A 20 -14.00 5.76 21.23
C GLU A 20 -13.51 6.30 19.88
N VAL A 21 -12.24 6.05 19.58
CA VAL A 21 -11.62 6.31 18.27
C VAL A 21 -11.00 5.03 17.75
N VAL A 22 -11.01 4.87 16.44
CA VAL A 22 -10.36 3.76 15.74
C VAL A 22 -8.84 3.92 15.86
N SER A 23 -8.16 2.87 16.29
CA SER A 23 -6.69 2.81 16.40
C SER A 23 -6.07 1.64 15.64
N SER A 24 -6.87 0.68 15.17
CA SER A 24 -6.40 -0.35 14.24
C SER A 24 -7.50 -0.81 13.31
N ILE A 25 -7.14 -0.98 12.04
CA ILE A 25 -8.01 -1.48 10.97
C ILE A 25 -7.37 -2.74 10.41
N ASN A 26 -8.06 -3.88 10.54
CA ASN A 26 -7.65 -5.12 9.87
C ASN A 26 -8.68 -5.48 8.80
N VAL A 27 -8.33 -5.25 7.54
CA VAL A 27 -9.26 -5.38 6.41
C VAL A 27 -9.68 -6.83 6.14
N GLN A 28 -8.83 -7.81 6.46
CA GLN A 28 -9.22 -9.21 6.31
C GLN A 28 -10.33 -9.60 7.27
N GLN A 29 -10.32 -9.05 8.48
CA GLN A 29 -11.28 -9.40 9.53
C GLN A 29 -12.51 -8.49 9.52
N ASN A 30 -12.35 -7.24 9.09
CA ASN A 30 -13.38 -6.21 9.05
C ASN A 30 -13.30 -5.43 7.72
N PRO A 31 -13.72 -6.03 6.60
CA PRO A 31 -13.63 -5.39 5.28
C PRO A 31 -14.38 -4.06 5.21
N GLU A 32 -15.49 -3.91 5.93
CA GLU A 32 -16.30 -2.69 5.97
C GLU A 32 -15.52 -1.46 6.47
N MET A 33 -14.50 -1.67 7.31
CA MET A 33 -13.66 -0.56 7.82
C MET A 33 -12.82 0.09 6.71
N ARG A 34 -12.52 -0.66 5.64
CA ARG A 34 -11.84 -0.10 4.47
C ARG A 34 -12.76 0.87 3.72
N ASP A 35 -14.03 0.51 3.56
CA ASP A 35 -15.00 1.37 2.88
C ASP A 35 -15.24 2.65 3.67
N LEU A 36 -15.36 2.55 5.01
CA LEU A 36 -15.43 3.73 5.89
C LEU A 36 -14.18 4.60 5.80
N LEU A 37 -12.99 4.00 5.74
CA LEU A 37 -11.73 4.72 5.55
C LEU A 37 -11.70 5.48 4.23
N LEU A 38 -12.03 4.81 3.12
CA LEU A 38 -12.06 5.43 1.79
C LEU A 38 -13.17 6.47 1.65
N GLY A 39 -14.27 6.31 2.39
CA GLY A 39 -15.35 7.29 2.49
C GLY A 39 -15.01 8.50 3.35
N GLY A 40 -13.87 8.48 4.07
CA GLY A 40 -13.49 9.55 4.99
C GLY A 40 -14.33 9.56 6.27
N GLU A 41 -14.95 8.44 6.64
CA GLU A 41 -15.88 8.33 7.78
C GLU A 41 -15.19 7.89 9.09
N ILE A 42 -13.89 7.56 9.03
CA ILE A 42 -13.11 7.15 10.20
C ILE A 42 -12.88 8.34 11.13
N ASN A 43 -13.13 8.12 12.43
CA ASN A 43 -12.93 9.11 13.50
C ASN A 43 -13.64 10.44 13.27
N ILE A 44 -14.78 10.42 12.57
CA ILE A 44 -15.76 11.52 12.58
C ILE A 44 -16.63 11.38 13.83
N LEU A 45 -16.58 12.39 14.69
CA LEU A 45 -17.25 12.40 15.98
C LEU A 45 -18.31 13.50 16.03
N LYS A 46 -19.42 13.23 16.71
CA LYS A 46 -20.45 14.22 17.00
C LYS A 46 -20.26 14.79 18.39
N CYS A 47 -20.13 16.11 18.51
CA CYS A 47 -20.02 16.78 19.79
C CYS A 47 -21.34 16.68 20.58
N PRO A 48 -21.33 16.27 21.87
CA PRO A 48 -22.54 16.21 22.69
C PRO A 48 -23.06 17.60 23.09
N ALA A 49 -22.22 18.64 23.06
CA ALA A 49 -22.59 20.00 23.48
C ALA A 49 -23.17 20.84 22.34
N CYS A 50 -22.48 20.97 21.19
CA CYS A 50 -22.96 21.77 20.05
C CYS A 50 -23.67 20.95 18.97
N GLY A 51 -23.50 19.62 18.96
CA GLY A 51 -24.09 18.74 17.95
C GLY A 51 -23.32 18.68 16.62
N ASP A 52 -22.23 19.45 16.47
CA ASP A 52 -21.41 19.47 15.25
C ASP A 52 -20.60 18.19 15.08
N PHE A 53 -20.32 17.85 13.82
CA PHE A 53 -19.39 16.79 13.46
C PHE A 53 -17.99 17.36 13.26
N PHE A 54 -16.98 16.67 13.76
CA PHE A 54 -15.58 17.02 13.55
C PHE A 54 -14.72 15.77 13.46
N TYR A 55 -13.61 15.89 12.74
CA TYR A 55 -12.65 14.81 12.56
C TYR A 55 -11.56 14.87 13.65
N VAL A 56 -11.16 13.69 14.15
CA VAL A 56 -10.05 13.55 15.08
C VAL A 56 -8.96 12.69 14.45
N GLU A 57 -7.78 13.28 14.27
CA GLU A 57 -6.59 12.51 13.93
C GLU A 57 -6.14 11.69 15.13
N HIS A 58 -5.87 10.41 14.88
CA HIS A 58 -5.29 9.50 15.85
C HIS A 58 -4.36 8.53 15.13
N PHE A 59 -3.45 7.91 15.86
CA PHE A 59 -2.62 6.84 15.33
C PHE A 59 -3.48 5.65 14.92
N ILE A 60 -3.28 5.15 13.71
CA ILE A 60 -3.98 3.96 13.18
C ILE A 60 -2.97 2.96 12.65
N LEU A 61 -3.05 1.73 13.14
CA LEU A 61 -2.38 0.58 12.55
C LEU A 61 -3.31 -0.07 11.50
N TYR A 62 -3.01 0.15 10.22
CA TYR A 62 -3.73 -0.44 9.09
C TYR A 62 -3.07 -1.74 8.64
N ILE A 63 -3.85 -2.83 8.52
CA ILE A 63 -3.37 -4.16 8.18
C ILE A 63 -4.19 -4.73 7.02
N ASP A 64 -3.50 -4.99 5.91
CA ASP A 64 -4.04 -5.57 4.68
C ASP A 64 -3.05 -6.63 4.15
N THR A 65 -3.07 -7.78 4.81
CA THR A 65 -2.17 -8.90 4.51
C THR A 65 -2.28 -9.45 3.08
N PRO A 66 -3.46 -9.54 2.42
CA PRO A 66 -3.56 -9.96 1.02
C PRO A 66 -2.79 -9.07 0.06
N ASN A 67 -2.67 -7.78 0.38
CA ASN A 67 -1.91 -6.81 -0.40
C ASN A 67 -0.50 -6.57 0.18
N GLU A 68 -0.04 -7.41 1.11
CA GLU A 68 1.26 -7.28 1.79
C GLU A 68 1.51 -5.85 2.31
N LEU A 69 0.52 -5.29 3.01
CA LEU A 69 0.57 -3.92 3.52
C LEU A 69 0.26 -3.89 5.02
N ILE A 70 1.22 -3.34 5.78
CA ILE A 70 1.01 -2.89 7.15
C ILE A 70 1.45 -1.43 7.17
N ALA A 71 0.55 -0.52 7.53
CA ALA A 71 0.83 0.90 7.59
C ALA A 71 0.66 1.43 9.01
N PHE A 72 1.68 2.12 9.49
CA PHE A 72 1.65 2.91 10.72
C PHE A 72 1.28 4.33 10.31
N VAL A 73 0.03 4.71 10.57
CA VAL A 73 -0.53 5.99 10.18
C VAL A 73 -0.53 6.90 11.41
N TYR A 74 0.37 7.86 11.43
CA TYR A 74 0.41 8.88 12.48
C TYR A 74 -0.36 10.14 12.05
N PRO A 75 -0.81 10.98 13.00
CA PRO A 75 -1.35 12.30 12.69
C PRO A 75 -0.44 13.11 11.76
N GLY A 76 -1.04 13.90 10.86
CA GLY A 76 -0.30 14.68 9.85
C GLY A 76 0.66 15.69 10.48
N GLU A 77 0.31 16.22 11.65
CA GLU A 77 1.16 17.17 12.40
C GLU A 77 2.51 16.57 12.82
N ASN A 78 2.61 15.25 12.92
CA ASN A 78 3.82 14.53 13.32
C ASN A 78 4.83 14.34 12.19
N GLU A 79 4.50 14.72 10.95
CA GLU A 79 5.40 14.56 9.79
C GLU A 79 6.76 15.26 9.98
N LYS A 80 6.79 16.34 10.77
CA LYS A 80 8.03 17.08 11.08
C LYS A 80 9.06 16.24 11.84
N ASP A 81 8.60 15.24 12.58
CA ASP A 81 9.43 14.36 13.41
C ASP A 81 9.59 12.96 12.77
N ARG A 82 9.51 12.90 11.43
CA ARG A 82 9.50 11.66 10.65
C ARG A 82 10.54 10.63 11.07
N GLU A 83 11.79 11.05 11.23
CA GLU A 83 12.90 10.16 11.60
C GLU A 83 12.65 9.46 12.96
N THR A 84 12.05 10.17 13.91
CA THR A 84 11.70 9.62 15.22
C THR A 84 10.59 8.57 15.11
N TYR A 85 9.56 8.86 14.32
CA TYR A 85 8.46 7.93 14.10
C TYR A 85 8.84 6.72 13.24
N GLU A 86 9.82 6.86 12.34
CA GLU A 86 10.38 5.76 11.58
C GLU A 86 11.12 4.76 12.49
N MET A 87 11.99 5.25 13.38
CA MET A 87 12.65 4.40 14.38
C MET A 87 11.62 3.70 15.27
N LYS A 88 10.64 4.46 15.78
CA LYS A 88 9.58 3.92 16.63
C LYS A 88 8.75 2.84 15.92
N MET A 89 8.36 3.09 14.66
CA MET A 89 7.63 2.10 13.84
C MET A 89 8.41 0.79 13.72
N LEU A 90 9.70 0.87 13.42
CA LEU A 90 10.54 -0.32 13.27
C LEU A 90 10.68 -1.09 14.60
N GLU A 91 10.87 -0.37 15.72
CA GLU A 91 10.92 -0.97 17.05
C GLU A 91 9.59 -1.67 17.43
N ASP A 92 8.46 -0.97 17.25
CA ASP A 92 7.13 -1.50 17.53
C ASP A 92 6.82 -2.72 16.66
N PHE A 93 7.21 -2.68 15.38
CA PHE A 93 7.02 -3.78 14.44
C PHE A 93 7.86 -5.01 14.81
N VAL A 94 9.14 -4.84 15.15
CA VAL A 94 10.01 -5.93 15.61
C VAL A 94 9.45 -6.56 16.89
N THR A 95 9.05 -5.73 17.85
CA THR A 95 8.46 -6.20 19.11
C THR A 95 7.18 -7.00 18.87
N ALA A 96 6.30 -6.53 17.98
CA ALA A 96 5.09 -7.28 17.61
C ALA A 96 5.42 -8.61 16.93
N GLN A 97 6.41 -8.63 16.04
CA GLN A 97 6.85 -9.82 15.30
C GLN A 97 7.51 -10.89 16.19
N ASP A 98 8.13 -10.48 17.29
CA ASP A 98 8.70 -11.40 18.28
C ASP A 98 7.63 -12.07 19.15
N ALA A 99 6.48 -11.41 19.33
CA ALA A 99 5.31 -11.99 20.00
C ALA A 99 4.52 -12.96 19.11
N LEU A 100 4.79 -13.01 17.79
CA LEU A 100 4.11 -13.87 16.84
C LEU A 100 4.80 -15.24 16.69
N GLU A 101 3.99 -16.28 16.51
CA GLU A 101 4.46 -17.62 16.18
C GLU A 101 5.20 -17.63 14.82
N PRO A 102 6.20 -18.52 14.59
CA PRO A 102 7.00 -18.52 13.36
C PRO A 102 6.19 -18.55 12.04
N GLY A 103 5.04 -19.21 12.03
CA GLY A 103 4.15 -19.28 10.86
C GLY A 103 3.25 -18.06 10.65
N GLN A 104 3.25 -17.11 11.59
CA GLN A 104 2.46 -15.88 11.55
C GLN A 104 3.32 -14.63 11.32
N LYS A 105 4.65 -14.78 11.33
CA LYS A 105 5.57 -13.67 11.09
C LYS A 105 5.40 -13.11 9.68
N ILE A 106 5.37 -11.79 9.61
CA ILE A 106 5.32 -11.02 8.37
C ILE A 106 6.73 -10.95 7.76
N ASN A 107 6.82 -11.08 6.43
CA ASN A 107 8.10 -11.09 5.71
C ASN A 107 8.28 -9.89 4.77
N TYR A 108 7.60 -8.79 5.08
CA TYR A 108 7.66 -7.51 4.39
C TYR A 108 7.70 -6.36 5.41
N THR A 109 8.22 -5.22 4.98
CA THR A 109 8.46 -4.05 5.85
C THR A 109 7.17 -3.23 6.04
N PRO A 110 6.91 -2.69 7.24
CA PRO A 110 5.80 -1.76 7.45
C PRO A 110 6.06 -0.41 6.75
N VAL A 111 4.98 0.28 6.41
CA VAL A 111 5.01 1.60 5.76
C VAL A 111 4.65 2.67 6.77
N LEU A 112 5.46 3.72 6.84
CA LEU A 112 5.17 4.91 7.64
C LEU A 112 4.34 5.91 6.82
N ILE A 113 3.20 6.35 7.36
CA ILE A 113 2.29 7.31 6.72
C ILE A 113 1.91 8.40 7.73
N PHE A 114 1.78 9.63 7.26
CA PHE A 114 1.29 10.76 8.05
C PHE A 114 -0.03 11.27 7.45
N GLY A 115 -1.08 11.30 8.28
CA GLY A 115 -2.45 11.63 7.90
C GLY A 115 -3.20 10.47 7.23
N LEU A 116 -4.51 10.41 7.47
CA LEU A 116 -5.38 9.42 6.81
C LEU A 116 -5.50 9.65 5.31
N ASP A 117 -5.48 10.90 4.85
CA ASP A 117 -5.57 11.24 3.42
C ASP A 117 -4.43 10.59 2.63
N SER A 118 -3.20 10.61 3.17
CA SER A 118 -2.03 9.96 2.56
C SER A 118 -2.21 8.44 2.46
N LEU A 119 -2.86 7.81 3.44
CA LEU A 119 -3.20 6.38 3.35
C LEU A 119 -4.27 6.15 2.27
N VAL A 120 -5.32 6.97 2.23
CA VAL A 120 -6.39 6.88 1.22
C VAL A 120 -5.82 7.04 -0.19
N ASP A 121 -4.92 7.99 -0.40
CA ASP A 121 -4.23 8.19 -1.69
C ASP A 121 -3.41 6.96 -2.10
N LEU A 122 -2.69 6.37 -1.15
CA LEU A 122 -1.94 5.13 -1.37
C LEU A 122 -2.87 3.98 -1.76
N LEU A 123 -3.98 3.78 -1.03
CA LEU A 123 -4.94 2.71 -1.31
C LEU A 123 -5.61 2.89 -2.68
N ASN A 124 -6.03 4.10 -3.01
CA ASN A 124 -6.60 4.43 -4.32
C ASN A 124 -5.61 4.25 -5.47
N TYR A 125 -4.32 4.51 -5.23
CA TYR A 125 -3.27 4.24 -6.20
C TYR A 125 -3.04 2.73 -6.39
N GLU A 126 -2.99 1.96 -5.31
CA GLU A 126 -2.84 0.50 -5.36
C GLU A 126 -4.05 -0.18 -6.03
N ASP A 127 -5.27 0.29 -5.80
CA ASP A 127 -6.47 -0.22 -6.47
C ASP A 127 -6.40 -0.01 -7.98
N ARG A 128 -6.04 1.20 -8.43
CA ARG A 128 -5.85 1.49 -9.87
C ARG A 128 -4.75 0.62 -10.48
N ARG A 129 -3.66 0.39 -9.74
CA ARG A 129 -2.58 -0.51 -10.14
C ARG A 129 -3.08 -1.94 -10.31
N LYS A 130 -3.85 -2.45 -9.35
CA LYS A 130 -4.43 -3.78 -9.38
C LYS A 130 -5.37 -3.99 -10.56
N ASP A 131 -6.23 -3.00 -10.84
CA ASP A 131 -7.12 -3.02 -12.00
C ASP A 131 -6.33 -3.18 -13.32
N GLU A 132 -5.29 -2.37 -13.50
CA GLU A 132 -4.43 -2.48 -14.68
C GLU A 132 -3.69 -3.83 -14.73
N VAL A 133 -3.18 -4.31 -13.60
CA VAL A 133 -2.50 -5.60 -13.51
C VAL A 133 -3.44 -6.75 -13.88
N ASP A 134 -4.70 -6.72 -13.47
CA ASP A 134 -5.67 -7.76 -13.81
C ASP A 134 -6.00 -7.77 -15.30
N VAL A 135 -6.08 -6.60 -15.93
CA VAL A 135 -6.14 -6.50 -17.41
C VAL A 135 -4.88 -7.11 -18.05
N VAL A 136 -3.69 -6.78 -17.53
CA VAL A 136 -2.43 -7.33 -18.05
C VAL A 136 -2.36 -8.85 -17.92
N LYS A 137 -2.73 -9.41 -16.76
CA LYS A 137 -2.80 -10.87 -16.55
C LYS A 137 -3.71 -11.53 -17.59
N PHE A 138 -4.87 -10.92 -17.86
CA PHE A 138 -5.82 -11.40 -18.86
C PHE A 138 -5.25 -11.35 -20.28
N VAL A 139 -4.64 -10.23 -20.67
CA VAL A 139 -4.02 -10.05 -22.00
C VAL A 139 -2.87 -11.03 -22.20
N CYS A 140 -2.00 -11.19 -21.20
CA CYS A 140 -0.87 -12.13 -21.27
C CYS A 140 -1.35 -13.57 -21.42
N LYS A 141 -2.35 -13.98 -20.64
CA LYS A 141 -2.93 -15.33 -20.72
C LYS A 141 -3.56 -15.61 -22.08
N THR A 142 -4.28 -14.64 -22.65
CA THR A 142 -4.99 -14.79 -23.93
C THR A 142 -4.04 -14.83 -25.13
N ASN A 143 -2.89 -14.16 -25.03
CA ASN A 143 -1.94 -14.00 -26.13
C ASN A 143 -0.64 -14.79 -25.92
N SER A 144 -0.60 -15.70 -24.94
CA SER A 144 0.57 -16.51 -24.58
C SER A 144 1.84 -15.68 -24.38
N ILE A 145 1.71 -14.54 -23.69
CA ILE A 145 2.84 -13.68 -23.29
C ILE A 145 3.32 -14.15 -21.92
N ASP A 146 4.63 -14.29 -21.76
CA ASP A 146 5.23 -14.64 -20.47
C ASP A 146 5.05 -13.50 -19.46
N GLN A 147 5.06 -13.84 -18.17
CA GLN A 147 4.83 -12.89 -17.10
C GLN A 147 5.76 -13.18 -15.92
N ILE A 148 6.41 -12.13 -15.45
CA ILE A 148 7.22 -12.12 -14.24
C ILE A 148 6.30 -11.70 -13.09
N LYS A 149 6.24 -12.52 -12.04
CA LYS A 149 5.49 -12.22 -10.82
C LYS A 149 6.44 -11.77 -9.73
N LEU A 150 6.12 -10.63 -9.13
CA LEU A 150 6.82 -10.06 -7.98
C LEU A 150 5.95 -10.20 -6.74
N LYS A 151 6.57 -10.16 -5.56
CA LYS A 151 5.83 -9.92 -4.32
C LYS A 151 5.29 -8.48 -4.33
N ILE A 152 4.10 -8.27 -3.77
CA ILE A 152 3.40 -6.99 -3.81
C ILE A 152 4.20 -5.94 -3.02
N ALA A 153 4.68 -6.28 -1.82
CA ALA A 153 5.49 -5.38 -1.01
C ALA A 153 6.78 -4.95 -1.73
N GLN A 154 7.52 -5.90 -2.29
CA GLN A 154 8.75 -5.60 -3.03
C GLN A 154 8.48 -4.75 -4.27
N ALA A 155 7.37 -5.03 -4.99
CA ALA A 155 6.97 -4.24 -6.15
C ALA A 155 6.62 -2.80 -5.75
N ARG A 156 5.96 -2.60 -4.60
CA ARG A 156 5.63 -1.28 -4.05
C ARG A 156 6.87 -0.43 -3.77
N GLU A 157 7.89 -1.00 -3.12
CA GLU A 157 9.13 -0.29 -2.76
C GLU A 157 9.87 0.27 -3.99
N VAL A 158 9.83 -0.46 -5.10
CA VAL A 158 10.46 -0.02 -6.37
C VAL A 158 9.45 0.60 -7.34
N ASN A 159 8.24 0.88 -6.87
CA ASN A 159 7.15 1.47 -7.63
C ASN A 159 6.89 0.75 -8.97
N LEU A 160 6.85 -0.59 -8.95
CA LEU A 160 6.48 -1.47 -10.06
C LEU A 160 5.15 -2.18 -9.75
N PRO A 161 4.42 -2.66 -10.78
CA PRO A 161 3.31 -3.57 -10.60
C PRO A 161 3.84 -4.97 -10.27
N GLU A 162 3.04 -5.75 -9.57
CA GLU A 162 3.39 -7.10 -9.16
C GLU A 162 3.45 -8.10 -10.35
N VAL A 163 2.96 -7.70 -11.53
CA VAL A 163 3.09 -8.47 -12.77
C VAL A 163 3.72 -7.63 -13.87
N LEU A 164 4.83 -8.13 -14.42
CA LEU A 164 5.48 -7.54 -15.60
C LEU A 164 5.44 -8.51 -16.79
N PRO A 165 4.83 -8.10 -17.92
CA PRO A 165 4.91 -8.86 -19.17
C PRO A 165 6.34 -8.95 -19.67
N SER A 166 6.70 -10.10 -20.21
CA SER A 166 8.00 -10.32 -20.84
C SER A 166 7.90 -11.33 -21.99
N PHE A 167 8.93 -11.37 -22.82
CA PHE A 167 9.08 -12.40 -23.84
C PHE A 167 10.38 -13.16 -23.61
N GLY A 168 10.35 -14.49 -23.71
CA GLY A 168 11.58 -15.30 -23.75
C GLY A 168 11.65 -16.48 -22.80
N GLY A 169 10.51 -17.04 -22.36
CA GLY A 169 10.47 -18.27 -21.59
C GLY A 169 11.15 -18.14 -20.23
N LEU A 170 10.67 -17.21 -19.41
CA LEU A 170 11.22 -16.97 -18.08
C LEU A 170 10.52 -17.85 -17.05
N THR A 171 10.99 -19.09 -16.91
CA THR A 171 10.65 -19.94 -15.76
C THR A 171 11.48 -19.60 -14.52
N ASN A 172 12.50 -18.75 -14.64
CA ASN A 172 13.36 -18.34 -13.52
C ASN A 172 13.76 -16.86 -13.62
N THR A 173 13.82 -16.16 -12.49
CA THR A 173 14.22 -14.73 -12.37
C THR A 173 15.69 -14.48 -12.76
N GLU A 174 16.44 -15.52 -13.14
CA GLU A 174 17.87 -15.48 -13.38
C GLU A 174 18.30 -14.84 -14.72
N LYS A 175 17.43 -14.74 -15.73
CA LYS A 175 17.77 -14.20 -17.06
C LYS A 175 16.76 -13.17 -17.60
N ILE A 176 16.20 -12.33 -16.74
CA ILE A 176 15.27 -11.28 -17.17
C ILE A 176 16.07 -10.17 -17.89
N SER A 177 15.90 -10.05 -19.20
CA SER A 177 16.47 -8.94 -20.00
C SER A 177 15.53 -7.74 -19.96
N LYS A 178 16.12 -6.53 -19.86
CA LYS A 178 15.39 -5.26 -19.98
C LYS A 178 14.59 -5.18 -21.27
N GLU A 179 15.19 -5.59 -22.38
CA GLU A 179 14.59 -5.60 -23.72
C GLU A 179 13.38 -6.54 -23.78
N ALA A 180 13.45 -7.69 -23.11
CA ALA A 180 12.34 -8.63 -23.01
C ALA A 180 11.11 -8.04 -22.31
N VAL A 181 11.34 -7.33 -21.20
CA VAL A 181 10.27 -6.65 -20.44
C VAL A 181 9.68 -5.50 -21.25
N ILE A 182 10.52 -4.68 -21.88
CA ILE A 182 10.08 -3.59 -22.76
C ILE A 182 9.23 -4.15 -23.92
N ALA A 183 9.67 -5.23 -24.56
CA ALA A 183 8.92 -5.87 -25.64
C ALA A 183 7.56 -6.41 -25.16
N GLY A 184 7.54 -7.06 -23.99
CA GLY A 184 6.32 -7.55 -23.35
C GLY A 184 5.32 -6.43 -23.08
N ILE A 185 5.76 -5.37 -22.41
CA ILE A 185 4.92 -4.21 -22.09
C ILE A 185 4.41 -3.54 -23.37
N ASN A 186 5.25 -3.35 -24.39
CA ASN A 186 4.83 -2.78 -25.67
C ASN A 186 3.75 -3.62 -26.34
N LYS A 187 3.85 -4.95 -26.32
CA LYS A 187 2.81 -5.83 -26.88
C LYS A 187 1.49 -5.68 -26.12
N VAL A 188 1.54 -5.66 -24.79
CA VAL A 188 0.35 -5.49 -23.96
C VAL A 188 -0.30 -4.12 -24.21
N LEU A 189 0.49 -3.06 -24.31
CA LEU A 189 -0.01 -1.71 -24.62
C LEU A 189 -0.59 -1.60 -26.03
N ALA A 190 -0.08 -2.35 -27.00
CA ALA A 190 -0.66 -2.42 -28.34
C ALA A 190 -2.03 -3.11 -28.35
N LEU A 191 -2.26 -4.08 -27.45
CA LEU A 191 -3.53 -4.80 -27.29
C LEU A 191 -4.49 -4.08 -26.33
N SER A 192 -3.98 -3.26 -25.42
CA SER A 192 -4.74 -2.55 -24.39
C SER A 192 -4.10 -1.18 -24.11
N PRO A 193 -4.40 -0.18 -24.96
CA PRO A 193 -3.76 1.14 -24.88
C PRO A 193 -4.25 1.99 -23.70
N GLY A 194 -5.24 1.54 -22.92
CA GLY A 194 -5.78 2.27 -21.77
C GLY A 194 -4.92 2.25 -20.50
N LEU A 195 -3.88 1.39 -20.46
CA LEU A 195 -3.06 1.15 -19.27
C LEU A 195 -2.08 2.32 -19.04
N LYS A 196 -2.39 3.22 -18.09
CA LYS A 196 -1.60 4.42 -17.81
C LYS A 196 -0.35 4.07 -17.01
N ILE A 197 -0.49 3.23 -15.98
CA ILE A 197 0.61 2.83 -15.10
C ILE A 197 1.68 2.10 -15.92
N TYR A 198 1.28 1.16 -16.78
CA TYR A 198 2.22 0.45 -17.66
C TYR A 198 2.92 1.36 -18.68
N LYS A 199 2.29 2.45 -19.13
CA LYS A 199 2.96 3.45 -19.99
C LYS A 199 4.02 4.24 -19.23
N GLU A 200 3.74 4.62 -18.00
CA GLU A 200 4.70 5.34 -17.14
C GLU A 200 5.90 4.45 -16.83
N ILE A 201 5.67 3.19 -16.50
CA ILE A 201 6.72 2.20 -16.26
C ILE A 201 7.55 1.98 -17.51
N LEU A 202 6.92 1.82 -18.69
CA LEU A 202 7.66 1.67 -19.94
C LEU A 202 8.63 2.84 -20.17
N LYS A 203 8.17 4.08 -19.95
CA LYS A 203 9.03 5.27 -20.07
C LYS A 203 10.19 5.23 -19.08
N ARG A 204 9.93 4.85 -17.83
CA ARG A 204 10.95 4.74 -16.77
C ARG A 204 12.01 3.69 -17.12
N ILE A 205 11.58 2.47 -17.42
CA ILE A 205 12.48 1.36 -17.78
C ILE A 205 13.28 1.71 -19.03
N ALA A 206 12.64 2.26 -20.07
CA ALA A 206 13.35 2.64 -21.28
C ALA A 206 14.44 3.71 -21.02
N GLY A 207 14.16 4.67 -20.12
CA GLY A 207 15.09 5.75 -19.76
C GLY A 207 16.28 5.34 -18.88
N GLU A 208 16.18 4.27 -18.09
CA GLU A 208 17.28 3.80 -17.22
C GLU A 208 18.24 2.86 -17.96
N THR A 209 19.49 3.28 -18.20
CA THR A 209 20.51 2.45 -18.87
C THR A 209 20.87 1.18 -18.10
N ASP A 210 20.92 1.26 -16.76
CA ASP A 210 21.35 0.15 -15.88
C ASP A 210 20.17 -0.61 -15.24
N TRP A 211 18.97 -0.52 -15.83
CA TRP A 211 17.77 -1.16 -15.30
C TRP A 211 17.96 -2.67 -15.19
N ASP A 212 17.88 -3.18 -13.96
CA ASP A 212 17.93 -4.61 -13.64
C ASP A 212 16.96 -4.90 -12.50
N ILE A 213 15.95 -5.70 -12.81
CA ILE A 213 14.91 -6.11 -11.86
C ILE A 213 15.50 -6.79 -10.61
N LYS A 214 16.64 -7.49 -10.72
CA LYS A 214 17.29 -8.13 -9.57
C LYS A 214 17.93 -7.11 -8.65
N LYS A 215 18.55 -6.05 -9.20
CA LYS A 215 19.13 -4.99 -8.38
C LYS A 215 18.02 -4.28 -7.60
N LEU A 216 16.91 -4.02 -8.27
CA LEU A 216 15.72 -3.40 -7.67
C LEU A 216 15.14 -4.27 -6.54
N LEU A 217 15.06 -5.59 -6.73
CA LEU A 217 14.49 -6.52 -5.72
C LEU A 217 15.47 -6.97 -4.62
N LYS A 218 16.78 -6.71 -4.75
CA LYS A 218 17.80 -7.02 -3.71
C LYS A 218 18.04 -5.88 -2.73
N VAL A 219 17.63 -4.67 -3.10
CA VAL A 219 17.70 -3.46 -2.27
C VAL A 219 16.43 -3.32 -1.41
N ALA A 220 15.43 -4.17 -1.66
CA ALA A 220 14.16 -4.33 -0.97
C ALA A 220 14.23 -5.44 0.10
#